data_AF-A0A9P1F3N9-F1
#
_entry.id   AF-A0A9P1F3N9-F1
#
_cell.length_a   1.000
_cell.length_b   1.000
_cell.length_c   1.000
_cell.angle_alpha   90.00
_cell.angle_beta   90.00
_cell.angle_gamma   90.00
#
_symmetry.space_group_name_H-M   'P 1'
#
loop_
_entity.id
_entity.type
_entity.pdbx_description
1 polymer ?
#
loop_
_entity_poly.entity_id
_entity_poly.type
_entity_poly.pdbx_seq_one_letter_code
_entity_poly.pdbx_strand_id
1 'polypeptide(L)'
;MTLNSSTFVLCAFLTAAFFAVECIPFKCDVLSPLKMKVGSTIFLPANSTAPAPIPANFCCTYTFFVPKESFLRLSVINSLLDTDFIEFTDSVGYNRNLTISSIANEELFATTGYGHVKMFSGPEGNSKALLVFEWLKMPSSSWSVNLRKNESGTNVDCMAIQQTPITFIAELGQKVALSIAHSGYILDKFDSYFIFDGPNTDSPVVGRMSRHVIVPFIPTNQSVTIIGLTSQVVYSNIIVNIQSNLAEYRKYQAAVVIDQYGGPLDSINQTIAVTFIAKDGIQLYITYLKFNEVEDEKCEMRVISDTPSPVSRQLLTYTPSARLDISFPQQIPSSVFSIELTDCSIYMVMTKNTPANFFMVNDERIGYVFTPSFLNDQLSPTLNFTLRSNETLHYYTVVESVSVVDNEQLAINVYNSKGASAMSVVVTGNQTGGSAEAMGTSVNIDFNGSHGHGEAKIRYHISKVSEHTTSIFLVLLFFVISITQ
;
A
#
# COMPACT_ATOMS: atom_id res chain seq x y z
N MET A 1 66.14 17.94 40.42
CA MET A 1 66.08 18.46 41.81
C MET A 1 64.82 17.88 42.43
N THR A 2 64.98 17.12 43.49
CA THR A 2 63.96 16.27 44.15
C THR A 2 63.14 17.02 45.20
N LEU A 3 62.02 16.39 45.59
CA LEU A 3 61.09 16.64 46.74
C LEU A 3 60.03 17.75 46.52
N ASN A 4 58.74 17.64 46.85
CA ASN A 4 57.86 16.62 47.47
C ASN A 4 56.39 17.00 47.12
N SER A 5 55.47 16.06 46.89
CA SER A 5 54.39 15.61 47.82
C SER A 5 53.67 16.77 48.55
N SER A 6 52.35 16.93 48.58
CA SER A 6 51.24 15.96 48.52
C SER A 6 49.90 16.71 48.57
N THR A 7 48.84 16.08 48.03
CA THR A 7 47.41 16.18 48.44
C THR A 7 46.68 17.54 48.37
N PHE A 8 45.76 17.68 47.41
CA PHE A 8 44.32 17.54 47.65
C PHE A 8 43.55 17.55 46.32
N VAL A 9 42.91 16.43 46.00
CA VAL A 9 41.99 16.26 44.87
C VAL A 9 40.67 16.92 45.26
N LEU A 10 40.29 18.00 44.57
CA LEU A 10 38.92 18.51 44.58
C LEU A 10 38.29 18.20 43.22
N CYS A 11 37.57 17.07 43.15
CA CYS A 11 36.66 16.77 42.07
C CYS A 11 35.54 17.82 42.05
N ALA A 12 35.66 18.82 41.18
CA ALA A 12 34.51 19.61 40.75
C ALA A 12 33.68 18.75 39.78
N PHE A 13 32.76 17.97 40.33
CA PHE A 13 31.62 17.47 39.59
C PHE A 13 30.82 18.70 39.11
N LEU A 14 30.96 19.04 37.83
CA LEU A 14 29.93 19.80 37.11
C LEU A 14 28.72 18.87 36.98
N THR A 15 27.91 18.79 38.03
CA THR A 15 26.51 18.37 37.90
C THR A 15 25.79 19.51 37.19
N ALA A 16 25.54 19.33 35.89
CA ALA A 16 24.50 20.05 35.19
C ALA A 16 23.19 19.81 35.94
N ALA A 17 22.80 20.79 36.74
CA ALA A 17 21.46 20.87 37.28
C ALA A 17 20.51 21.08 36.10
N PHE A 18 20.02 19.98 35.52
CA PHE A 18 18.73 20.01 34.87
C PHE A 18 17.76 20.48 35.95
N PHE A 19 17.33 21.74 35.86
CA PHE A 19 16.14 22.19 36.55
C PHE A 19 14.98 21.36 35.98
N ALA A 20 14.71 20.23 36.61
CA ALA A 20 13.36 19.68 36.60
C ALA A 20 12.51 20.77 37.24
N VAL A 21 11.81 21.55 36.42
CA VAL A 21 10.80 22.48 36.89
C VAL A 21 9.77 21.61 37.59
N GLU A 22 9.82 21.60 38.93
CA GLU A 22 8.85 20.89 39.75
C GLU A 22 7.47 21.52 39.48
N CYS A 23 6.63 20.80 38.73
CA CYS A 23 5.19 21.05 38.70
C CYS A 23 4.69 21.15 40.14
N ILE A 24 4.06 22.26 40.51
CA ILE A 24 3.20 22.25 41.70
C ILE A 24 1.90 21.56 41.27
N PRO A 25 1.59 20.35 41.75
CA PRO A 25 0.36 19.66 41.35
C PRO A 25 -0.85 20.46 41.83
N PHE A 26 -1.59 21.05 40.90
CA PHE A 26 -2.89 21.62 41.22
C PHE A 26 -3.86 20.49 41.56
N LYS A 27 -4.81 20.74 42.46
CA LYS A 27 -5.88 19.78 42.73
C LYS A 27 -6.84 19.77 41.53
N CYS A 28 -6.60 18.84 40.61
CA CYS A 28 -7.44 18.69 39.43
C CYS A 28 -8.82 18.19 39.82
N ASP A 29 -9.85 18.74 39.20
CA ASP A 29 -11.18 18.16 39.30
C ASP A 29 -11.16 16.75 38.70
N VAL A 30 -11.53 15.76 39.50
CA VAL A 30 -11.67 14.39 39.04
C VAL A 30 -12.89 14.32 38.12
N LEU A 31 -12.69 13.84 36.89
CA LEU A 31 -13.79 13.56 35.98
C LEU A 31 -14.75 12.57 36.65
N SER A 32 -16.03 12.95 36.77
CA SER A 32 -17.01 12.11 37.46
C SER A 32 -17.21 10.78 36.72
N PRO A 33 -16.92 9.62 37.34
CA PRO A 33 -17.08 8.31 36.68
C PRO A 33 -18.52 8.05 36.21
N LEU A 34 -19.51 8.60 36.91
CA LEU A 34 -20.94 8.50 36.56
C LEU A 34 -21.30 9.17 35.22
N LYS A 35 -20.43 10.06 34.72
CA LYS A 35 -20.57 10.76 33.44
C LYS A 35 -19.72 10.12 32.33
N MET A 36 -18.93 9.09 32.61
CA MET A 36 -18.12 8.38 31.61
C MET A 36 -18.94 7.27 30.92
N LYS A 37 -20.05 7.65 30.29
CA LYS A 37 -20.99 6.72 29.63
C LYS A 37 -21.50 7.31 28.33
N VAL A 38 -21.89 6.43 27.40
CA VAL A 38 -22.43 6.80 26.09
C VAL A 38 -23.51 7.90 26.20
N GLY A 39 -23.42 8.91 25.33
CA GLY A 39 -24.30 10.07 25.29
C GLY A 39 -23.95 11.18 26.27
N SER A 40 -22.89 11.03 27.08
CA SER A 40 -22.47 12.05 28.03
C SER A 40 -21.40 12.96 27.46
N THR A 41 -21.41 14.22 27.89
CA THR A 41 -20.41 15.23 27.57
C THR A 41 -19.86 15.86 28.85
N ILE A 42 -18.54 16.05 28.92
CA ILE A 42 -17.87 16.77 30.01
C ILE A 42 -17.01 17.88 29.41
N PHE A 43 -17.12 19.08 29.97
CA PHE A 43 -16.33 20.25 29.61
C PHE A 43 -15.26 20.49 30.68
N LEU A 44 -14.03 20.81 30.26
CA LEU A 44 -13.00 21.33 31.14
C LEU A 44 -12.51 22.70 30.61
N PRO A 45 -12.65 23.78 31.39
CA PRO A 45 -13.32 23.84 32.69
C PRO A 45 -14.84 23.55 32.63
N ALA A 46 -15.41 23.12 33.76
CA ALA A 46 -16.82 22.75 33.83
C ALA A 46 -17.74 23.91 33.42
N ASN A 47 -18.78 23.58 32.65
CA ASN A 47 -19.78 24.53 32.12
C ASN A 47 -19.20 25.64 31.22
N SER A 48 -17.97 25.48 30.71
CA SER A 48 -17.41 26.43 29.75
C SER A 48 -17.83 26.09 28.32
N THR A 49 -18.11 27.12 27.52
CA THR A 49 -18.37 27.04 26.08
C THR A 49 -17.25 27.65 25.23
N ALA A 50 -16.22 28.21 25.87
CA ALA A 50 -15.07 28.84 25.24
C ALA A 50 -13.75 28.48 25.95
N PRO A 51 -12.59 28.62 25.28
CA PRO A 51 -11.29 28.44 25.92
C PRO A 51 -11.11 29.35 27.13
N ALA A 52 -10.77 28.74 28.28
CA ALA A 52 -10.50 29.45 29.52
C ALA A 52 -8.99 29.55 29.78
N PRO A 53 -8.52 30.58 30.51
CA PRO A 53 -7.12 30.69 30.91
C PRO A 53 -6.65 29.48 31.72
N ILE A 54 -5.48 28.96 31.37
CA ILE A 54 -4.74 27.97 32.14
C ILE A 54 -3.87 28.75 33.15
N PRO A 55 -3.97 28.50 34.47
CA PRO A 55 -3.14 29.18 35.46
C PRO A 55 -1.64 29.02 35.17
N ALA A 56 -0.78 29.93 35.64
CA ALA A 56 0.68 29.74 35.59
C ALA A 56 1.11 28.55 36.45
N ASN A 57 2.17 27.84 36.02
CA ASN A 57 2.72 26.65 36.70
C ASN A 57 1.65 25.55 36.94
N PHE A 58 0.69 25.44 36.02
CA PHE A 58 -0.42 24.51 36.13
C PHE A 58 0.01 23.13 35.64
N CYS A 59 -0.37 22.10 36.40
CA CYS A 59 -0.02 20.73 36.10
C CYS A 59 -1.16 19.84 36.54
N CYS A 60 -1.93 19.33 35.58
CA CYS A 60 -3.08 18.52 35.87
C CYS A 60 -3.21 17.31 34.96
N THR A 61 -3.57 16.17 35.54
CA THR A 61 -3.84 14.93 34.82
C THR A 61 -5.28 14.51 35.05
N TYR A 62 -6.07 14.53 33.99
CA TYR A 62 -7.46 14.11 33.97
C TYR A 62 -7.54 12.69 33.42
N THR A 63 -7.88 11.73 34.28
CA THR A 63 -8.07 10.33 33.87
C THR A 63 -9.47 10.10 33.35
N PHE A 64 -9.61 9.33 32.28
CA PHE A 64 -10.90 8.91 31.74
C PHE A 64 -10.94 7.39 31.53
N PHE A 65 -12.15 6.85 31.46
CA PHE A 65 -12.42 5.47 31.07
C PHE A 65 -13.42 5.46 29.92
N VAL A 66 -13.19 4.60 28.94
CA VAL A 66 -14.11 4.36 27.82
C VAL A 66 -14.70 2.96 28.01
N PRO A 67 -16.03 2.82 28.16
CA PRO A 67 -16.66 1.51 28.24
C PRO A 67 -16.62 0.75 26.90
N LYS A 68 -16.93 -0.54 26.93
CA LYS A 68 -17.19 -1.33 25.72
C LYS A 68 -18.32 -0.72 24.89
N GLU A 69 -18.38 -1.06 23.61
CA GLU A 69 -19.38 -0.55 22.66
C GLU A 69 -19.38 0.99 22.51
N SER A 70 -18.30 1.66 22.92
CA SER A 70 -18.20 3.12 22.89
C SER A 70 -16.80 3.60 22.53
N PHE A 71 -16.72 4.85 22.09
CA PHE A 71 -15.46 5.57 21.93
C PHE A 71 -15.58 6.97 22.53
N LEU A 72 -14.44 7.52 22.95
CA LEU A 72 -14.31 8.90 23.37
C LEU A 72 -13.87 9.74 22.17
N ARG A 73 -14.57 10.84 21.92
CA ARG A 73 -14.07 11.98 21.14
C ARG A 73 -13.68 13.09 22.12
N LEU A 74 -12.43 13.55 22.02
CA LEU A 74 -11.90 14.68 22.77
C LEU A 74 -11.64 15.82 21.79
N SER A 75 -12.43 16.88 21.90
CA SER A 75 -12.20 18.12 21.14
C SER A 75 -11.37 19.09 21.97
N VAL A 76 -10.25 19.54 21.43
CA VAL A 76 -9.29 20.41 22.11
C VAL A 76 -9.18 21.75 21.40
N ILE A 77 -9.86 22.77 21.94
CA ILE A 77 -9.76 24.15 21.49
C ILE A 77 -8.73 24.84 22.36
N ASN A 78 -7.59 25.26 21.80
CA ASN A 78 -6.50 25.80 22.59
C ASN A 78 -5.81 27.00 21.92
N SER A 79 -5.12 27.78 22.75
CA SER A 79 -4.17 28.82 22.36
C SER A 79 -2.99 28.70 23.33
N LEU A 80 -2.20 27.64 23.15
CA LEU A 80 -1.02 27.36 23.96
C LEU A 80 0.13 28.31 23.59
N LEU A 81 0.92 28.70 24.59
CA LEU A 81 2.06 29.58 24.46
C LEU A 81 3.33 28.88 24.97
N ASP A 82 4.48 29.32 24.46
CA ASP A 82 5.82 28.92 24.89
C ASP A 82 6.01 27.39 25.01
N THR A 83 6.25 26.91 26.23
CA THR A 83 6.52 25.49 26.55
C THR A 83 5.27 24.76 27.04
N ASP A 84 4.10 25.38 26.96
CA ASP A 84 2.85 24.79 27.44
C ASP A 84 2.38 23.67 26.50
N PHE A 85 1.85 22.60 27.09
CA PHE A 85 1.39 21.46 26.31
C PHE A 85 0.17 20.76 26.90
N ILE A 86 -0.56 20.09 26.01
CA ILE A 86 -1.63 19.17 26.35
C ILE A 86 -1.25 17.81 25.79
N GLU A 87 -0.99 16.85 26.65
CA GLU A 87 -0.68 15.46 26.32
C GLU A 87 -1.95 14.62 26.44
N PHE A 88 -2.25 13.83 25.42
CA PHE A 88 -3.32 12.85 25.42
C PHE A 88 -2.75 11.46 25.31
N THR A 89 -3.14 10.57 26.23
CA THR A 89 -2.78 9.15 26.19
C THR A 89 -4.03 8.26 26.27
N ASP A 90 -4.13 7.26 25.39
CA ASP A 90 -5.24 6.30 25.38
C ASP A 90 -4.90 4.94 26.01
N SER A 91 -5.85 4.00 25.94
CA SER A 91 -5.75 2.66 26.52
C SER A 91 -4.75 1.73 25.83
N VAL A 92 -4.38 2.03 24.59
CA VAL A 92 -3.33 1.31 23.86
C VAL A 92 -1.98 2.01 23.96
N GLY A 93 -1.89 3.11 24.72
CA GLY A 93 -0.69 3.88 24.98
C GLY A 93 -0.30 4.84 23.84
N TYR A 94 -1.19 5.13 22.89
CA TYR A 94 -0.97 6.19 21.91
C TYR A 94 -0.84 7.51 22.66
N ASN A 95 0.22 8.28 22.38
CA ASN A 95 0.49 9.56 23.00
C ASN A 95 0.52 10.66 21.93
N ARG A 96 -0.24 11.74 22.16
CA ARG A 96 -0.24 12.95 21.32
C ARG A 96 -0.01 14.17 22.19
N ASN A 97 1.07 14.90 21.88
CA ASN A 97 1.38 16.19 22.50
C ASN A 97 0.92 17.34 21.59
N LEU A 98 0.02 18.16 22.12
CA LEU A 98 -0.39 19.42 21.53
C LEU A 98 0.47 20.55 22.13
N THR A 99 1.05 21.37 21.27
CA THR A 99 1.95 22.48 21.62
C THR A 99 1.57 23.73 20.82
N ILE A 100 2.33 24.82 20.92
CA ILE A 100 2.09 26.06 20.16
C ILE A 100 1.99 25.87 18.63
N SER A 101 2.65 24.85 18.08
CA SER A 101 2.61 24.55 16.64
C SER A 101 1.44 23.64 16.23
N SER A 102 0.62 23.20 17.18
CA SER A 102 -0.53 22.34 16.89
C SER A 102 -1.71 23.14 16.33
N ILE A 103 -2.56 22.47 15.55
CA ILE A 103 -3.72 23.10 14.94
C ILE A 103 -4.68 23.54 16.05
N ALA A 104 -5.20 24.76 15.97
CA ALA A 104 -6.29 25.19 16.82
C ALA A 104 -7.53 24.36 16.48
N ASN A 105 -8.04 23.58 17.44
CA ASN A 105 -9.14 22.60 17.31
C ASN A 105 -8.71 21.23 16.80
N GLU A 106 -8.00 20.49 17.65
CA GLU A 106 -7.66 19.08 17.38
C GLU A 106 -8.78 18.17 17.93
N GLU A 107 -9.15 17.14 17.16
CA GLU A 107 -9.98 16.03 17.65
C GLU A 107 -9.11 14.79 17.91
N LEU A 108 -9.24 14.23 19.10
CA LEU A 108 -8.51 13.05 19.54
C LEU A 108 -9.51 11.97 19.94
N PHE A 109 -9.22 10.72 19.59
CA PHE A 109 -10.15 9.61 19.81
C PHE A 109 -9.53 8.58 20.75
N ALA A 110 -10.33 7.90 21.57
CA ALA A 110 -9.92 6.71 22.32
C ALA A 110 -11.03 5.67 22.31
N THR A 111 -10.66 4.39 22.39
CA THR A 111 -11.61 3.28 22.51
C THR A 111 -11.50 2.66 23.91
N THR A 112 -12.15 1.52 24.11
CA THR A 112 -12.33 0.87 25.41
C THR A 112 -11.04 0.81 26.24
N GLY A 113 -11.13 1.20 27.52
CA GLY A 113 -10.04 1.17 28.48
C GLY A 113 -9.76 2.52 29.14
N TYR A 114 -8.69 2.59 29.91
CA TYR A 114 -8.29 3.78 30.65
C TYR A 114 -7.31 4.64 29.85
N GLY A 115 -7.47 5.96 29.92
CA GLY A 115 -6.54 6.93 29.37
C GLY A 115 -6.46 8.16 30.25
N HIS A 116 -5.67 9.14 29.81
CA HIS A 116 -5.55 10.41 30.51
C HIS A 116 -5.23 11.57 29.57
N VAL A 117 -5.55 12.78 30.04
CA VAL A 117 -5.12 14.05 29.46
C VAL A 117 -4.30 14.80 30.49
N LYS A 118 -3.07 15.13 30.17
CA LYS A 118 -2.19 15.94 31.01
C LYS A 118 -2.06 17.33 30.42
N MET A 119 -2.34 18.35 31.22
CA MET A 119 -2.15 19.75 30.87
C MET A 119 -1.01 20.32 31.69
N PHE A 120 -0.09 21.00 31.02
CA PHE A 120 1.05 21.67 31.63
C PHE A 120 1.13 23.11 31.14
N SER A 121 1.35 24.04 32.06
CA SER A 121 1.74 25.41 31.74
C SER A 121 2.96 25.86 32.53
N GLY A 122 3.80 26.65 31.87
CA GLY A 122 4.93 27.32 32.45
C GLY A 122 4.54 28.56 33.28
N PRO A 123 5.53 29.35 33.70
CA PRO A 123 5.33 30.47 34.61
C PRO A 123 4.60 31.67 34.00
N GLU A 124 4.47 31.75 32.67
CA GLU A 124 3.85 32.91 31.99
C GLU A 124 2.32 32.96 32.13
N GLY A 125 1.65 31.80 32.22
CA GLY A 125 0.24 31.70 32.65
C GLY A 125 -0.82 32.31 31.73
N ASN A 126 -0.55 32.46 30.43
CA ASN A 126 -1.45 33.11 29.47
C ASN A 126 -2.10 32.16 28.46
N SER A 127 -1.74 30.88 28.48
CA SER A 127 -2.34 29.87 27.62
C SER A 127 -3.84 29.72 27.90
N LYS A 128 -4.61 29.35 26.88
CA LYS A 128 -6.05 29.04 27.02
C LYS A 128 -6.38 27.67 26.47
N ALA A 129 -7.30 26.97 27.11
CA ALA A 129 -7.83 25.71 26.60
C ALA A 129 -9.29 25.47 26.98
N LEU A 130 -9.98 24.73 26.14
CA LEU A 130 -11.24 24.06 26.40
C LEU A 130 -11.10 22.60 25.94
N LEU A 131 -11.32 21.67 26.86
CA LEU A 131 -11.40 20.24 26.54
C LEU A 131 -12.86 19.80 26.60
N VAL A 132 -13.34 19.16 25.53
CA VAL A 132 -14.70 18.61 25.47
C VAL A 132 -14.60 17.10 25.28
N PHE A 133 -14.96 16.36 26.32
CA PHE A 133 -15.00 14.90 26.30
C PHE A 133 -16.41 14.44 25.94
N GLU A 134 -16.56 13.66 24.88
CA GLU A 134 -17.83 13.10 24.43
C GLU A 134 -17.73 11.58 24.29
N TRP A 135 -18.56 10.86 25.03
CA TRP A 135 -18.66 9.41 24.91
C TRP A 135 -19.74 9.07 23.90
N LEU A 136 -19.33 8.50 22.77
CA LEU A 136 -20.19 8.19 21.64
C LEU A 136 -20.33 6.68 21.50
N LYS A 137 -21.46 6.23 20.94
CA LYS A 137 -21.70 4.81 20.67
C LYS A 137 -20.76 4.36 19.56
N MET A 138 -20.09 3.23 19.75
CA MET A 138 -19.27 2.62 18.70
C MET A 138 -20.17 2.23 17.53
N PRO A 139 -19.83 2.58 16.29
CA PRO A 139 -20.58 2.13 15.14
C PRO A 139 -20.57 0.60 15.03
N SER A 140 -21.67 0.03 14.57
CA SER A 140 -21.84 -1.40 14.35
C SER A 140 -22.01 -1.67 12.87
N SER A 141 -21.49 -2.78 12.38
CA SER A 141 -21.58 -3.17 10.97
C SER A 141 -21.65 -4.69 10.85
N SER A 142 -22.36 -5.19 9.85
CA SER A 142 -22.38 -6.60 9.46
C SER A 142 -21.40 -6.90 8.32
N TRP A 143 -20.55 -5.94 7.96
CA TRP A 143 -19.57 -6.12 6.88
C TRP A 143 -18.45 -7.04 7.34
N SER A 144 -18.49 -8.27 6.83
CA SER A 144 -17.45 -9.27 7.03
C SER A 144 -16.89 -9.75 5.70
N VAL A 145 -15.57 -9.99 5.67
CA VAL A 145 -14.87 -10.61 4.54
C VAL A 145 -14.24 -11.91 5.04
N ASN A 146 -14.61 -13.02 4.39
CA ASN A 146 -13.98 -14.31 4.64
C ASN A 146 -12.78 -14.46 3.72
N LEU A 147 -11.66 -14.92 4.27
CA LEU A 147 -10.41 -15.13 3.55
C LEU A 147 -10.09 -16.62 3.51
N ARG A 148 -9.70 -17.11 2.34
CA ARG A 148 -9.28 -18.49 2.12
C ARG A 148 -7.83 -18.55 1.66
N LYS A 149 -7.13 -19.64 1.96
CA LYS A 149 -5.73 -19.80 1.57
C LYS A 149 -5.53 -19.81 0.06
N ASN A 150 -6.46 -20.38 -0.69
CA ASN A 150 -6.42 -20.50 -2.15
C ASN A 150 -7.09 -19.31 -2.87
N GLU A 151 -7.15 -18.15 -2.23
CA GLU A 151 -7.66 -16.91 -2.82
C GLU A 151 -6.60 -15.81 -2.60
N SER A 152 -6.60 -14.79 -3.47
CA SER A 152 -5.79 -13.60 -3.25
C SER A 152 -6.24 -12.86 -1.99
N GLY A 153 -5.32 -12.13 -1.38
CA GLY A 153 -5.63 -11.16 -0.33
C GLY A 153 -6.63 -10.10 -0.80
N THR A 154 -7.37 -9.58 0.16
CA THR A 154 -8.38 -8.54 -0.06
C THR A 154 -7.81 -7.18 0.34
N ASN A 155 -8.09 -6.15 -0.46
CA ASN A 155 -7.79 -4.77 -0.08
C ASN A 155 -9.08 -3.95 -0.01
N VAL A 156 -9.13 -3.00 0.92
CA VAL A 156 -10.29 -2.13 1.16
C VAL A 156 -9.81 -0.71 1.37
N ASP A 157 -10.49 0.25 0.74
CA ASP A 157 -10.21 1.67 0.91
C ASP A 157 -10.45 2.10 2.37
N CYS A 158 -9.50 2.80 2.98
CA CYS A 158 -9.67 3.31 4.34
C CYS A 158 -10.84 4.30 4.46
N MET A 159 -11.25 4.94 3.35
CA MET A 159 -12.47 5.75 3.28
C MET A 159 -13.75 4.94 3.47
N ALA A 160 -13.78 3.70 2.97
CA ALA A 160 -14.97 2.86 3.01
C ALA A 160 -15.30 2.37 4.44
N ILE A 161 -14.30 2.30 5.31
CA ILE A 161 -14.44 1.78 6.69
C ILE A 161 -14.58 2.90 7.74
N GLN A 162 -14.88 4.11 7.28
CA GLN A 162 -15.13 5.26 8.15
C GLN A 162 -16.48 5.10 8.84
N GLN A 163 -16.43 5.08 10.17
CA GLN A 163 -17.58 4.81 11.03
C GLN A 163 -18.34 3.53 10.66
N THR A 164 -17.71 2.63 9.91
CA THR A 164 -18.30 1.40 9.41
C THR A 164 -17.26 0.31 9.62
N PRO A 165 -17.31 -0.39 10.77
CA PRO A 165 -16.35 -1.45 11.04
C PRO A 165 -16.38 -2.51 9.95
N ILE A 166 -15.22 -3.08 9.65
CA ILE A 166 -15.07 -4.25 8.80
C ILE A 166 -14.40 -5.35 9.61
N THR A 167 -14.88 -6.58 9.47
CA THR A 167 -14.28 -7.76 10.09
C THR A 167 -13.70 -8.67 9.01
N PHE A 168 -12.43 -9.02 9.13
CA PHE A 168 -11.80 -10.06 8.32
C PHE A 168 -11.74 -11.35 9.11
N ILE A 169 -12.06 -12.47 8.45
CA ILE A 169 -12.12 -13.80 9.07
C ILE A 169 -11.34 -14.76 8.19
N ALA A 170 -10.23 -15.29 8.69
CA ALA A 170 -9.50 -16.35 8.03
C ALA A 170 -10.25 -17.69 8.16
N GLU A 171 -10.07 -18.56 7.17
CA GLU A 171 -10.57 -19.93 7.25
C GLU A 171 -9.96 -20.73 8.41
N LEU A 172 -10.60 -21.85 8.76
CA LEU A 172 -10.22 -22.67 9.90
C LEU A 172 -8.76 -23.12 9.83
N GLY A 173 -8.01 -22.86 10.91
CA GLY A 173 -6.60 -23.23 11.02
C GLY A 173 -5.63 -22.22 10.39
N GLN A 174 -6.15 -21.16 9.77
CA GLN A 174 -5.37 -20.04 9.27
C GLN A 174 -5.48 -18.82 10.18
N LYS A 175 -4.63 -17.82 9.94
CA LYS A 175 -4.69 -16.52 10.59
C LYS A 175 -4.68 -15.42 9.55
N VAL A 176 -5.28 -14.29 9.90
CA VAL A 176 -5.21 -13.07 9.12
C VAL A 176 -3.81 -12.43 9.27
N ALA A 177 -3.32 -11.81 8.20
CA ALA A 177 -2.24 -10.85 8.24
C ALA A 177 -2.73 -9.51 7.70
N LEU A 178 -2.96 -8.56 8.61
CA LEU A 178 -3.43 -7.21 8.31
C LEU A 178 -2.25 -6.28 8.09
N SER A 179 -2.15 -5.63 6.92
CA SER A 179 -1.13 -4.63 6.62
C SER A 179 -1.75 -3.34 6.11
N ILE A 180 -0.96 -2.27 6.10
CA ILE A 180 -1.34 -0.98 5.53
C ILE A 180 -0.70 -0.88 4.15
N ALA A 181 -1.53 -0.60 3.14
CA ALA A 181 -1.05 -0.15 1.85
C ALA A 181 -0.99 1.38 1.89
N HIS A 182 0.19 1.90 2.23
CA HIS A 182 0.37 3.33 2.45
C HIS A 182 0.49 4.08 1.11
N SER A 183 -0.22 5.20 0.96
CA SER A 183 -0.24 5.99 -0.27
C SER A 183 0.97 6.93 -0.41
N GLY A 184 1.62 7.23 0.70
CA GLY A 184 2.69 8.23 0.79
C GLY A 184 2.16 9.67 0.98
N TYR A 185 0.84 9.86 0.95
CA TYR A 185 0.23 11.15 1.16
C TYR A 185 0.41 11.60 2.62
N ILE A 186 1.07 12.74 2.82
CA ILE A 186 1.47 13.23 4.15
C ILE A 186 0.29 13.51 5.10
N LEU A 187 -0.92 13.71 4.56
CA LEU A 187 -2.11 13.96 5.37
C LEU A 187 -2.88 12.69 5.74
N ASP A 188 -2.54 11.52 5.18
CA ASP A 188 -3.13 10.24 5.60
C ASP A 188 -2.65 9.91 7.03
N LYS A 189 -3.51 10.16 8.01
CA LYS A 189 -3.23 9.92 9.44
C LYS A 189 -4.04 8.76 9.99
N PHE A 190 -3.34 7.70 10.38
CA PHE A 190 -3.94 6.46 10.90
C PHE A 190 -4.24 6.48 12.40
N ASP A 191 -4.10 7.64 13.06
CA ASP A 191 -4.27 7.74 14.51
C ASP A 191 -5.71 7.37 14.91
N SER A 192 -6.70 7.77 14.13
CA SER A 192 -8.12 7.46 14.42
C SER A 192 -8.58 6.10 13.89
N TYR A 193 -7.67 5.22 13.48
CA TYR A 193 -7.96 3.88 12.98
C TYR A 193 -7.56 2.82 14.00
N PHE A 194 -8.53 2.08 14.51
CA PHE A 194 -8.37 1.14 15.62
C PHE A 194 -8.45 -0.32 15.15
N ILE A 195 -7.66 -1.17 15.79
CA ILE A 195 -7.59 -2.60 15.51
C ILE A 195 -8.09 -3.37 16.74
N PHE A 196 -9.06 -4.25 16.50
CA PHE A 196 -9.66 -5.14 17.48
C PHE A 196 -9.30 -6.58 17.14
N ASP A 197 -8.71 -7.29 18.09
CA ASP A 197 -8.32 -8.70 17.94
C ASP A 197 -9.52 -9.61 18.22
N GLY A 198 -10.36 -9.78 17.20
CA GLY A 198 -11.55 -10.60 17.25
C GLY A 198 -12.60 -10.21 16.20
N PRO A 199 -13.83 -10.75 16.30
CA PRO A 199 -14.84 -10.64 15.26
C PRO A 199 -15.64 -9.32 15.27
N ASN A 200 -15.44 -8.46 16.25
CA ASN A 200 -16.20 -7.22 16.41
C ASN A 200 -15.46 -6.19 17.30
N THR A 201 -16.06 -5.01 17.46
CA THR A 201 -15.56 -3.90 18.28
C THR A 201 -15.69 -4.13 19.80
N ASP A 202 -16.27 -5.24 20.25
CA ASP A 202 -16.31 -5.66 21.66
C ASP A 202 -15.12 -6.53 22.07
N SER A 203 -14.37 -6.98 21.07
CA SER A 203 -13.12 -7.70 21.22
C SER A 203 -12.03 -6.78 21.79
N PRO A 204 -10.93 -7.32 22.33
CA PRO A 204 -9.84 -6.50 22.84
C PRO A 204 -9.28 -5.56 21.76
N VAL A 205 -9.23 -4.25 22.05
CA VAL A 205 -8.44 -3.33 21.24
C VAL A 205 -6.96 -3.61 21.50
N VAL A 206 -6.20 -3.80 20.42
CA VAL A 206 -4.77 -4.17 20.50
C VAL A 206 -3.85 -3.05 20.05
N GLY A 207 -4.39 -2.07 19.33
CA GLY A 207 -3.62 -0.94 18.88
C GLY A 207 -4.36 -0.06 17.90
N ARG A 208 -3.61 0.92 17.39
CA ARG A 208 -3.98 1.75 16.26
C ARG A 208 -3.18 1.33 15.04
N MET A 209 -3.76 1.55 13.86
CA MET A 209 -3.09 1.29 12.59
C MET A 209 -1.76 2.05 12.46
N SER A 210 -1.63 3.26 13.03
CA SER A 210 -0.39 4.03 13.00
C SER A 210 0.83 3.32 13.63
N ARG A 211 0.62 2.26 14.43
CA ARG A 211 1.71 1.44 14.98
C ARG A 211 2.11 0.24 14.13
N HIS A 212 1.36 -0.05 13.07
CA HIS A 212 1.51 -1.28 12.27
C HIS A 212 1.78 -0.96 10.79
N VAL A 213 2.43 0.18 10.55
CA VAL A 213 2.77 0.67 9.20
C VAL A 213 3.81 -0.22 8.51
N ILE A 214 4.73 -0.82 9.28
CA ILE A 214 5.91 -1.53 8.74
C ILE A 214 5.75 -3.07 8.82
N VAL A 215 5.00 -3.55 9.80
CA VAL A 215 4.86 -4.98 10.09
C VAL A 215 3.38 -5.34 10.10
N PRO A 216 2.97 -6.43 9.42
CA PRO A 216 1.61 -6.90 9.48
C PRO A 216 1.17 -7.22 10.91
N PHE A 217 -0.04 -6.83 11.26
CA PHE A 217 -0.69 -7.28 12.48
C PHE A 217 -1.25 -8.69 12.28
N ILE A 218 -0.95 -9.57 13.23
CA ILE A 218 -1.42 -10.95 13.27
C ILE A 218 -2.31 -11.11 14.51
N PRO A 219 -3.61 -11.41 14.37
CA PRO A 219 -4.50 -11.60 15.51
C PRO A 219 -4.15 -12.86 16.31
N THR A 220 -4.61 -12.90 17.56
CA THR A 220 -4.48 -14.07 18.42
C THR A 220 -5.23 -15.25 17.82
N ASN A 221 -6.42 -15.00 17.27
CA ASN A 221 -7.31 -15.98 16.64
C ASN A 221 -7.38 -15.80 15.10
N GLN A 222 -8.53 -16.09 14.51
CA GLN A 222 -8.74 -16.09 13.05
C GLN A 222 -9.31 -14.78 12.52
N SER A 223 -9.70 -13.85 13.39
CA SER A 223 -10.41 -12.64 12.97
C SER A 223 -9.80 -11.35 13.53
N VAL A 224 -9.98 -10.28 12.75
CA VAL A 224 -9.59 -8.92 13.13
C VAL A 224 -10.67 -7.96 12.65
N THR A 225 -11.05 -7.01 13.50
CA THR A 225 -11.99 -5.94 13.16
C THR A 225 -11.27 -4.59 13.15
N ILE A 226 -11.55 -3.78 12.14
CA ILE A 226 -10.94 -2.46 11.96
C ILE A 226 -12.03 -1.42 11.76
N ILE A 227 -11.82 -0.23 12.30
CA ILE A 227 -12.68 0.94 12.08
C ILE A 227 -11.84 2.21 12.07
N GLY A 228 -12.11 3.10 11.12
CA GLY A 228 -11.68 4.50 11.17
C GLY A 228 -12.77 5.38 11.77
N LEU A 229 -12.45 6.20 12.77
CA LEU A 229 -13.43 7.13 13.36
C LEU A 229 -13.50 8.51 12.67
N THR A 230 -12.57 8.78 11.74
CA THR A 230 -12.45 10.06 11.01
C THR A 230 -12.17 9.86 9.53
N SER A 231 -12.35 10.93 8.75
CA SER A 231 -12.05 10.94 7.33
C SER A 231 -10.62 11.30 6.91
N GLN A 232 -9.65 11.17 7.81
CA GLN A 232 -8.28 11.65 7.60
C GLN A 232 -7.43 10.76 6.69
N VAL A 233 -7.84 9.52 6.40
CA VAL A 233 -7.11 8.63 5.47
C VAL A 233 -7.91 8.51 4.19
N VAL A 234 -7.43 9.17 3.14
CA VAL A 234 -8.16 9.36 1.87
C VAL A 234 -7.63 8.47 0.77
N TYR A 235 -6.33 8.19 0.75
CA TYR A 235 -5.69 7.51 -0.37
C TYR A 235 -5.12 6.14 -0.04
N SER A 236 -4.99 5.79 1.23
CA SER A 236 -4.42 4.51 1.64
C SER A 236 -5.47 3.43 1.78
N ASN A 237 -5.05 2.18 1.59
CA ASN A 237 -5.91 1.01 1.75
C ASN A 237 -5.43 0.16 2.93
N ILE A 238 -6.34 -0.62 3.48
CA ILE A 238 -5.98 -1.81 4.25
C ILE A 238 -5.83 -2.97 3.29
N ILE A 239 -4.84 -3.83 3.51
CA ILE A 239 -4.67 -5.06 2.75
C ILE A 239 -4.54 -6.23 3.71
N VAL A 240 -5.26 -7.30 3.40
CA VAL A 240 -5.43 -8.42 4.31
C VAL A 240 -5.18 -9.72 3.56
N ASN A 241 -4.21 -10.48 4.05
CA ASN A 241 -3.81 -11.77 3.50
C ASN A 241 -4.04 -12.89 4.52
N ILE A 242 -3.94 -14.13 4.06
CA ILE A 242 -3.70 -15.27 4.96
C ILE A 242 -2.23 -15.27 5.37
N GLN A 243 -1.95 -15.33 6.69
CA GLN A 243 -0.60 -15.27 7.23
C GLN A 243 0.34 -16.31 6.61
N SER A 244 -0.12 -17.55 6.41
CA SER A 244 0.72 -18.61 5.86
C SER A 244 1.21 -18.31 4.44
N ASN A 245 0.46 -17.50 3.68
CA ASN A 245 0.82 -17.13 2.31
C ASN A 245 1.96 -16.10 2.30
N LEU A 246 2.20 -15.42 3.43
CA LEU A 246 3.29 -14.46 3.57
C LEU A 246 4.52 -15.05 4.30
N ALA A 247 4.43 -16.29 4.78
CA ALA A 247 5.40 -16.87 5.70
C ALA A 247 6.79 -17.13 5.08
N GLU A 248 6.87 -17.23 3.75
CA GLU A 248 8.14 -17.40 3.03
C GLU A 248 8.92 -16.08 2.89
N TYR A 249 8.24 -14.93 2.98
CA TYR A 249 8.88 -13.63 2.86
C TYR A 249 9.43 -13.18 4.20
N ARG A 250 10.66 -12.69 4.19
CA ARG A 250 11.25 -12.06 5.37
C ARG A 250 10.50 -10.78 5.76
N LYS A 251 9.94 -10.09 4.76
CA LYS A 251 9.15 -8.88 4.92
C LYS A 251 8.07 -8.81 3.85
N TYR A 252 6.88 -8.41 4.25
CA TYR A 252 5.78 -8.06 3.36
C TYR A 252 5.42 -6.59 3.56
N GLN A 253 5.24 -5.85 2.47
CA GLN A 253 4.78 -4.46 2.47
C GLN A 253 3.71 -4.24 1.41
N ALA A 254 2.97 -3.14 1.53
CA ALA A 254 2.08 -2.71 0.48
C ALA A 254 2.10 -1.19 0.31
N ALA A 255 1.80 -0.73 -0.90
CA ALA A 255 1.73 0.68 -1.25
C ALA A 255 0.55 0.96 -2.17
N VAL A 256 -0.07 2.13 -2.00
CA VAL A 256 -1.06 2.65 -2.95
C VAL A 256 -0.40 3.65 -3.88
N VAL A 257 -0.61 3.49 -5.18
CA VAL A 257 -0.15 4.38 -6.23
C VAL A 257 -1.27 5.38 -6.54
N ILE A 258 -1.13 6.62 -6.04
CA ILE A 258 -2.09 7.71 -6.30
C ILE A 258 -1.95 8.21 -7.73
N ASP A 259 -0.75 8.65 -8.11
CA ASP A 259 -0.40 9.07 -9.46
C ASP A 259 0.84 8.32 -9.90
N GLN A 260 1.89 8.44 -9.09
CA GLN A 260 3.19 7.82 -9.30
C GLN A 260 3.72 7.29 -7.97
N TYR A 261 4.40 6.16 -8.03
CA TYR A 261 5.27 5.66 -6.97
C TYR A 261 6.70 5.64 -7.52
N GLY A 262 7.66 6.04 -6.69
CA GLY A 262 9.08 5.97 -7.00
C GLY A 262 9.86 5.76 -5.73
N GLY A 263 10.66 4.71 -5.66
CA GLY A 263 11.43 4.43 -4.46
C GLY A 263 12.43 3.29 -4.58
N PRO A 264 13.43 3.28 -3.70
CA PRO A 264 14.32 2.14 -3.54
C PRO A 264 13.60 0.98 -2.85
N LEU A 265 13.94 -0.25 -3.23
CA LEU A 265 13.52 -1.47 -2.59
C LEU A 265 14.74 -2.38 -2.42
N ASP A 266 14.98 -2.81 -1.18
CA ASP A 266 16.18 -3.53 -0.80
C ASP A 266 15.84 -4.87 -0.13
N SER A 267 16.36 -5.96 -0.68
CA SER A 267 16.21 -7.33 -0.19
C SER A 267 17.53 -8.10 -0.11
N ILE A 268 18.65 -7.40 0.14
CA ILE A 268 19.98 -8.02 0.28
C ILE A 268 19.95 -9.20 1.28
N ASN A 269 20.38 -10.39 0.85
CA ASN A 269 20.38 -11.68 1.55
C ASN A 269 18.99 -12.18 2.02
N GLN A 270 17.90 -11.75 1.38
CA GLN A 270 16.54 -12.14 1.76
C GLN A 270 15.57 -12.08 0.57
N THR A 271 14.37 -12.62 0.75
CA THR A 271 13.24 -12.39 -0.15
C THR A 271 12.19 -11.54 0.55
N ILE A 272 11.75 -10.47 -0.10
CA ILE A 272 10.64 -9.62 0.35
C ILE A 272 9.55 -9.61 -0.72
N ALA A 273 8.33 -9.33 -0.29
CA ALA A 273 7.21 -9.08 -1.20
C ALA A 273 6.63 -7.68 -0.98
N VAL A 274 6.31 -6.99 -2.07
CA VAL A 274 5.64 -5.68 -2.04
C VAL A 274 4.44 -5.70 -2.96
N THR A 275 3.24 -5.48 -2.40
CA THR A 275 2.01 -5.33 -3.19
C THR A 275 1.76 -3.87 -3.54
N PHE A 276 1.48 -3.58 -4.81
CA PHE A 276 1.09 -2.26 -5.29
C PHE A 276 -0.38 -2.25 -5.68
N ILE A 277 -1.09 -1.20 -5.26
CA ILE A 277 -2.52 -1.01 -5.54
C ILE A 277 -2.71 0.32 -6.27
N ALA A 278 -3.37 0.32 -7.42
CA ALA A 278 -3.76 1.53 -8.14
C ALA A 278 -4.94 2.21 -7.43
N LYS A 279 -4.78 3.46 -6.99
CA LYS A 279 -5.89 4.23 -6.44
C LYS A 279 -6.89 4.58 -7.55
N ASP A 280 -8.11 4.07 -7.43
CA ASP A 280 -9.21 4.31 -8.38
C ASP A 280 -8.84 3.99 -9.84
N GLY A 281 -7.95 3.02 -10.04
CA GLY A 281 -7.43 2.60 -11.35
C GLY A 281 -7.51 1.08 -11.53
N ILE A 282 -7.49 0.64 -12.78
CA ILE A 282 -7.58 -0.79 -13.16
C ILE A 282 -6.28 -1.37 -13.71
N GLN A 283 -5.21 -0.58 -13.68
CA GLN A 283 -3.93 -0.93 -14.27
C GLN A 283 -2.80 -0.13 -13.63
N LEU A 284 -1.59 -0.67 -13.76
CA LEU A 284 -0.35 -0.01 -13.36
C LEU A 284 0.67 -0.15 -14.50
N TYR A 285 1.58 0.81 -14.59
CA TYR A 285 2.70 0.78 -15.52
C TYR A 285 3.99 0.88 -14.74
N ILE A 286 4.89 -0.09 -14.91
CA ILE A 286 6.28 0.07 -14.52
C ILE A 286 6.94 0.93 -15.60
N THR A 287 7.41 2.12 -15.24
CA THR A 287 7.97 3.09 -16.20
C THR A 287 9.49 3.16 -16.14
N TYR A 288 10.08 2.71 -15.04
CA TYR A 288 11.51 2.66 -14.86
C TYR A 288 11.87 1.58 -13.83
N LEU A 289 12.95 0.85 -14.12
CA LEU A 289 13.59 -0.07 -13.18
C LEU A 289 15.09 0.03 -13.36
N LYS A 290 15.81 0.05 -12.25
CA LYS A 290 17.27 -0.04 -12.20
C LYS A 290 17.68 -0.96 -11.06
N PHE A 291 18.63 -1.85 -11.29
CA PHE A 291 19.32 -2.58 -10.24
C PHE A 291 20.48 -1.73 -9.73
N ASN A 292 20.52 -1.50 -8.42
CA ASN A 292 21.60 -0.77 -7.76
C ASN A 292 22.68 -1.78 -7.37
N GLU A 293 23.71 -1.89 -8.21
CA GLU A 293 25.00 -2.55 -7.91
C GLU A 293 24.88 -3.91 -7.19
N VAL A 294 24.50 -4.95 -7.94
CA VAL A 294 24.67 -6.33 -7.48
C VAL A 294 25.13 -7.20 -8.66
N GLU A 295 26.38 -7.68 -8.60
CA GLU A 295 26.93 -8.75 -9.48
C GLU A 295 26.55 -10.16 -8.94
N ASP A 296 25.43 -10.27 -8.23
CA ASP A 296 24.97 -11.56 -7.69
C ASP A 296 24.02 -12.22 -8.69
N GLU A 297 24.37 -13.43 -9.12
CA GLU A 297 23.55 -14.27 -9.99
C GLU A 297 22.16 -14.58 -9.39
N LYS A 298 21.99 -14.42 -8.08
CA LYS A 298 20.72 -14.65 -7.37
C LYS A 298 19.78 -13.45 -7.40
N CYS A 299 20.24 -12.28 -7.83
CA CYS A 299 19.39 -11.09 -7.85
C CYS A 299 18.30 -11.23 -8.92
N GLU A 300 17.06 -11.35 -8.45
CA GLU A 300 15.87 -11.47 -9.29
C GLU A 300 14.71 -10.62 -8.73
N MET A 301 14.02 -9.92 -9.63
CA MET A 301 12.71 -9.32 -9.38
C MET A 301 11.65 -10.10 -10.17
N ARG A 302 10.69 -10.72 -9.48
CA ARG A 302 9.52 -11.35 -10.09
C ARG A 302 8.30 -10.46 -9.90
N VAL A 303 7.51 -10.31 -10.95
CA VAL A 303 6.19 -9.69 -10.89
C VAL A 303 5.16 -10.81 -10.86
N ILE A 304 4.33 -10.84 -9.84
CA ILE A 304 3.26 -11.83 -9.68
C ILE A 304 1.88 -11.15 -9.71
N SER A 305 0.85 -11.89 -10.12
CA SER A 305 -0.53 -11.39 -10.06
C SER A 305 -1.01 -11.25 -8.62
N ASP A 306 -1.84 -10.21 -8.41
CA ASP A 306 -2.49 -9.87 -7.16
C ASP A 306 -1.54 -9.86 -5.93
N THR A 307 -2.02 -10.29 -4.76
CA THR A 307 -1.20 -10.41 -3.54
C THR A 307 -0.59 -11.81 -3.43
N PRO A 308 0.50 -12.03 -2.68
CA PRO A 308 1.09 -13.37 -2.57
C PRO A 308 0.11 -14.42 -2.04
N SER A 309 -0.09 -15.48 -2.82
CA SER A 309 -0.97 -16.60 -2.53
C SER A 309 -0.61 -17.82 -3.39
N PRO A 310 -1.09 -19.04 -3.06
CA PRO A 310 -0.91 -20.22 -3.89
C PRO A 310 -1.51 -20.13 -5.30
N VAL A 311 -2.41 -19.18 -5.54
CA VAL A 311 -3.04 -18.96 -6.86
C VAL A 311 -2.39 -17.82 -7.65
N SER A 312 -1.44 -17.10 -7.06
CA SER A 312 -0.71 -16.02 -7.73
C SER A 312 0.15 -16.60 -8.86
N ARG A 313 0.16 -15.90 -10.00
CA ARG A 313 0.88 -16.33 -11.20
C ARG A 313 2.06 -15.42 -11.45
N GLN A 314 3.21 -16.00 -11.79
CA GLN A 314 4.37 -15.22 -12.23
C GLN A 314 4.11 -14.63 -13.62
N LEU A 315 4.09 -13.30 -13.69
CA LEU A 315 3.85 -12.53 -14.91
C LEU A 315 5.15 -12.24 -15.64
N LEU A 316 6.15 -11.71 -14.90
CA LEU A 316 7.40 -11.21 -15.46
C LEU A 316 8.57 -11.53 -14.51
N THR A 317 9.76 -11.61 -15.09
CA THR A 317 11.03 -11.70 -14.35
C THR A 317 12.00 -10.68 -14.94
N TYR A 318 12.68 -9.95 -14.05
CA TYR A 318 13.79 -9.07 -14.40
C TYR A 318 15.02 -9.43 -13.58
N THR A 319 16.17 -9.43 -14.23
CA THR A 319 17.50 -9.67 -13.63
C THR A 319 18.42 -8.50 -13.98
N PRO A 320 19.57 -8.34 -13.30
CA PRO A 320 20.56 -7.31 -13.64
C PRO A 320 21.05 -7.35 -15.10
N SER A 321 21.01 -8.51 -15.75
CA SER A 321 21.41 -8.69 -17.16
C SER A 321 20.32 -8.35 -18.18
N ALA A 322 19.11 -7.98 -17.75
CA ALA A 322 18.00 -7.66 -18.65
C ALA A 322 18.20 -6.31 -19.37
N ARG A 323 17.70 -6.20 -20.61
CA ARG A 323 17.69 -4.94 -21.40
C ARG A 323 16.60 -3.99 -20.91
N LEU A 324 16.80 -3.38 -19.75
CA LEU A 324 15.79 -2.55 -19.07
C LEU A 324 15.48 -1.23 -19.81
N ASP A 325 16.46 -0.69 -20.53
CA ASP A 325 16.36 0.56 -21.30
C ASP A 325 15.24 0.54 -22.36
N ILE A 326 14.97 -0.64 -22.93
CA ILE A 326 13.92 -0.83 -23.94
C ILE A 326 12.71 -1.63 -23.42
N SER A 327 12.72 -2.08 -22.15
CA SER A 327 11.65 -2.91 -21.57
C SER A 327 10.50 -2.08 -20.98
N PHE A 328 10.67 -0.77 -20.84
CA PHE A 328 9.70 0.12 -20.19
C PHE A 328 9.24 1.23 -21.14
N PRO A 329 7.98 1.71 -20.99
CA PRO A 329 7.00 1.31 -19.98
C PRO A 329 6.39 -0.09 -20.21
N GLN A 330 6.16 -0.83 -19.13
CA GLN A 330 5.48 -2.14 -19.13
C GLN A 330 4.13 -2.03 -18.42
N GLN A 331 3.05 -2.37 -19.11
CA GLN A 331 1.70 -2.36 -18.54
C GLN A 331 1.42 -3.65 -17.76
N ILE A 332 0.77 -3.53 -16.61
CA ILE A 332 0.15 -4.59 -15.86
C ILE A 332 -1.36 -4.28 -15.82
N PRO A 333 -2.20 -5.03 -16.55
CA PRO A 333 -3.64 -4.76 -16.66
C PRO A 333 -4.41 -5.25 -15.42
N SER A 334 -3.94 -4.85 -14.23
CA SER A 334 -4.62 -5.09 -12.95
C SER A 334 -4.49 -3.88 -12.04
N SER A 335 -5.50 -3.64 -11.22
CA SER A 335 -5.46 -2.65 -10.14
C SER A 335 -4.51 -3.06 -9.02
N VAL A 336 -4.11 -4.33 -8.95
CA VAL A 336 -3.21 -4.85 -7.93
C VAL A 336 -2.24 -5.88 -8.51
N PHE A 337 -0.99 -5.78 -8.12
CA PHE A 337 0.00 -6.84 -8.37
C PHE A 337 1.07 -6.77 -7.28
N SER A 338 1.88 -7.83 -7.18
CA SER A 338 2.99 -7.84 -6.24
C SER A 338 4.31 -8.07 -6.95
N ILE A 339 5.37 -7.58 -6.34
CA ILE A 339 6.72 -7.96 -6.70
C ILE A 339 7.31 -8.81 -5.60
N GLU A 340 8.03 -9.84 -5.99
CA GLU A 340 8.94 -10.59 -5.13
C GLU A 340 10.35 -10.17 -5.49
N LEU A 341 11.11 -9.72 -4.50
CA LEU A 341 12.48 -9.27 -4.69
C LEU A 341 13.41 -10.16 -3.88
N THR A 342 14.29 -10.88 -4.55
CA THR A 342 15.25 -11.79 -3.91
C THR A 342 16.66 -11.27 -4.12
N ASP A 343 17.36 -11.00 -3.02
CA ASP A 343 18.78 -10.62 -3.00
C ASP A 343 19.14 -9.46 -3.94
N CYS A 344 18.27 -8.45 -4.00
CA CYS A 344 18.45 -7.29 -4.88
C CYS A 344 18.32 -5.98 -4.14
N SER A 345 19.00 -4.96 -4.66
CA SER A 345 18.61 -3.57 -4.48
C SER A 345 18.12 -3.04 -5.82
N ILE A 346 16.91 -2.47 -5.84
CA ILE A 346 16.36 -1.85 -7.04
C ILE A 346 15.85 -0.44 -6.74
N TYR A 347 15.82 0.38 -7.78
CA TYR A 347 15.01 1.60 -7.82
C TYR A 347 13.94 1.41 -8.89
N MET A 348 12.67 1.51 -8.49
CA MET A 348 11.53 1.32 -9.38
C MET A 348 10.63 2.54 -9.38
N VAL A 349 10.11 2.88 -10.56
CA VAL A 349 9.10 3.90 -10.75
C VAL A 349 7.90 3.30 -11.47
N MET A 350 6.71 3.64 -10.99
CA MET A 350 5.46 3.21 -11.60
C MET A 350 4.39 4.29 -11.53
N THR A 351 3.37 4.17 -12.37
CA THR A 351 2.24 5.09 -12.45
C THR A 351 0.97 4.30 -12.72
N LYS A 352 -0.17 4.77 -12.20
CA LYS A 352 -1.49 4.23 -12.59
C LYS A 352 -1.98 4.78 -13.93
N ASN A 353 -1.48 5.95 -14.30
CA ASN A 353 -1.86 6.66 -15.51
C ASN A 353 -1.06 6.13 -16.70
N THR A 354 -1.71 5.95 -17.84
CA THR A 354 -1.06 5.57 -19.10
C THR A 354 0.05 6.57 -19.45
N PRO A 355 1.32 6.14 -19.58
CA PRO A 355 2.41 7.03 -19.96
C PRO A 355 2.15 7.72 -21.29
N ALA A 356 2.62 8.96 -21.43
CA ALA A 356 2.56 9.67 -22.70
C ALA A 356 3.22 8.84 -23.80
N ASN A 357 2.59 8.77 -24.97
CA ASN A 357 3.04 7.98 -26.11
C ASN A 357 3.20 6.47 -25.84
N PHE A 358 2.56 5.91 -24.81
CA PHE A 358 2.64 4.46 -24.54
C PHE A 358 2.26 3.60 -25.77
N PHE A 359 1.28 4.02 -26.55
CA PHE A 359 0.87 3.31 -27.77
C PHE A 359 1.60 3.78 -29.05
N MET A 360 2.47 4.78 -28.95
CA MET A 360 3.25 5.33 -30.07
C MET A 360 4.73 4.98 -29.88
N VAL A 361 5.21 4.05 -30.69
CA VAL A 361 6.57 3.52 -30.63
C VAL A 361 7.43 4.22 -31.67
N ASN A 362 8.47 4.92 -31.22
CA ASN A 362 9.42 5.65 -32.08
C ASN A 362 10.82 5.01 -32.10
N ASP A 363 11.09 4.06 -31.21
CA ASP A 363 12.38 3.38 -31.11
C ASP A 363 12.21 1.91 -30.72
N GLU A 364 13.32 1.19 -30.56
CA GLU A 364 13.34 -0.19 -30.11
C GLU A 364 12.58 -0.35 -28.78
N ARG A 365 11.73 -1.38 -28.70
CA ARG A 365 10.96 -1.66 -27.49
C ARG A 365 10.68 -3.15 -27.35
N ILE A 366 10.87 -3.67 -26.14
CA ILE A 366 10.42 -5.00 -25.74
C ILE A 366 9.32 -4.83 -24.69
N GLY A 367 8.32 -5.70 -24.74
CA GLY A 367 7.32 -5.73 -23.69
C GLY A 367 6.42 -6.94 -23.78
N TYR A 368 5.48 -6.98 -22.85
CA TYR A 368 4.54 -8.06 -22.67
C TYR A 368 3.11 -7.52 -22.71
N VAL A 369 2.21 -8.35 -23.24
CA VAL A 369 0.78 -8.13 -23.24
C VAL A 369 0.11 -9.36 -22.65
N PHE A 370 -0.90 -9.11 -21.82
CA PHE A 370 -1.64 -10.14 -21.11
C PHE A 370 -3.12 -9.92 -21.36
N THR A 371 -3.88 -11.01 -21.51
CA THR A 371 -5.33 -10.92 -21.29
C THR A 371 -5.59 -10.67 -19.79
N PRO A 372 -6.64 -9.93 -19.40
CA PRO A 372 -6.97 -9.75 -17.99
C PRO A 372 -7.19 -11.08 -17.25
N SER A 373 -7.81 -12.05 -17.94
CA SER A 373 -7.99 -13.43 -17.47
C SER A 373 -6.69 -14.16 -17.12
N PHE A 374 -5.57 -13.81 -17.76
CA PHE A 374 -4.27 -14.42 -17.45
C PHE A 374 -3.79 -14.04 -16.05
N LEU A 375 -4.14 -12.84 -15.57
CA LEU A 375 -3.80 -12.36 -14.24
C LEU A 375 -4.76 -12.92 -13.19
N ASN A 376 -6.06 -12.97 -13.54
CA ASN A 376 -7.14 -13.44 -12.68
C ASN A 376 -8.22 -14.11 -13.55
N ASP A 377 -8.44 -15.41 -13.35
CA ASP A 377 -9.31 -16.26 -14.18
C ASP A 377 -10.81 -15.90 -14.14
N GLN A 378 -11.20 -15.01 -13.21
CA GLN A 378 -12.55 -14.47 -13.09
C GLN A 378 -12.79 -13.24 -14.00
N LEU A 379 -11.73 -12.67 -14.59
CA LEU A 379 -11.83 -11.52 -15.47
C LEU A 379 -12.08 -11.93 -16.93
N SER A 380 -12.65 -11.02 -17.71
CA SER A 380 -12.87 -11.25 -19.14
C SER A 380 -11.55 -11.53 -19.87
N PRO A 381 -11.53 -12.48 -20.82
CA PRO A 381 -10.35 -12.76 -21.63
C PRO A 381 -10.10 -11.71 -22.71
N THR A 382 -11.06 -10.79 -22.92
CA THR A 382 -11.01 -9.82 -24.01
C THR A 382 -9.78 -8.92 -23.90
N LEU A 383 -9.03 -8.83 -25.00
CA LEU A 383 -7.86 -7.97 -25.13
C LEU A 383 -7.89 -7.30 -26.49
N ASN A 384 -7.68 -5.99 -26.54
CA ASN A 384 -7.39 -5.29 -27.80
C ASN A 384 -6.24 -4.30 -27.54
N PHE A 385 -5.06 -4.68 -28.00
CA PHE A 385 -3.84 -3.93 -27.78
C PHE A 385 -3.22 -3.52 -29.11
N THR A 386 -3.00 -2.22 -29.32
CA THR A 386 -2.44 -1.72 -30.58
C THR A 386 -1.27 -0.79 -30.31
N LEU A 387 -0.11 -1.08 -30.91
CA LEU A 387 1.02 -0.18 -30.99
C LEU A 387 1.14 0.40 -32.40
N ARG A 388 1.50 1.67 -32.50
CA ARG A 388 1.63 2.41 -33.75
C ARG A 388 2.98 3.12 -33.83
N SER A 389 3.43 3.38 -35.04
CA SER A 389 4.65 4.12 -35.36
C SER A 389 4.39 5.03 -36.56
N ASN A 390 5.11 6.15 -36.61
CA ASN A 390 5.12 7.03 -37.79
C ASN A 390 6.01 6.49 -38.92
N GLU A 391 6.91 5.56 -38.59
CA GLU A 391 7.85 4.92 -39.51
C GLU A 391 7.55 3.43 -39.62
N THR A 392 7.98 2.82 -40.73
CA THR A 392 7.97 1.36 -40.86
C THR A 392 8.99 0.78 -39.89
N LEU A 393 8.52 -0.07 -38.97
CA LEU A 393 9.33 -0.80 -37.99
C LEU A 393 9.20 -2.30 -38.22
N HIS A 394 10.18 -3.04 -37.70
CA HIS A 394 10.12 -4.48 -37.60
C HIS A 394 9.38 -4.88 -36.32
N TYR A 395 8.26 -5.58 -36.46
CA TYR A 395 7.49 -6.13 -35.35
C TYR A 395 7.72 -7.64 -35.28
N TYR A 396 8.25 -8.09 -34.15
CA TYR A 396 8.42 -9.50 -33.82
C TYR A 396 7.61 -9.82 -32.57
N THR A 397 6.74 -10.81 -32.62
CA THR A 397 5.93 -11.27 -31.48
C THR A 397 6.16 -12.75 -31.22
N VAL A 398 6.09 -13.14 -29.94
CA VAL A 398 6.18 -14.51 -29.48
C VAL A 398 4.98 -14.80 -28.60
N VAL A 399 4.23 -15.86 -28.92
CA VAL A 399 3.16 -16.36 -28.07
C VAL A 399 3.81 -17.24 -27.01
N GLU A 400 3.99 -16.71 -25.80
CA GLU A 400 4.58 -17.49 -24.70
C GLU A 400 3.59 -18.56 -24.22
N SER A 401 2.33 -18.17 -24.08
CA SER A 401 1.24 -19.09 -23.78
C SER A 401 -0.08 -18.54 -24.28
N VAL A 402 -0.90 -19.42 -24.85
CA VAL A 402 -2.30 -19.13 -25.12
C VAL A 402 -3.15 -20.37 -24.82
N SER A 403 -4.24 -20.16 -24.08
CA SER A 403 -5.31 -21.13 -23.88
C SER A 403 -6.59 -20.51 -24.44
N VAL A 404 -7.31 -21.30 -25.22
CA VAL A 404 -8.48 -20.85 -25.99
C VAL A 404 -9.67 -21.74 -25.60
N VAL A 405 -10.80 -21.13 -25.27
CA VAL A 405 -12.04 -21.83 -24.91
C VAL A 405 -13.16 -21.39 -25.87
N ASP A 406 -14.00 -22.33 -26.33
CA ASP A 406 -15.26 -22.04 -27.04
C ASP A 406 -15.19 -20.97 -28.17
N ASN A 407 -14.52 -21.31 -29.28
CA ASN A 407 -14.36 -20.45 -30.47
C ASN A 407 -13.62 -19.12 -30.21
N GLU A 408 -12.96 -18.97 -29.07
CA GLU A 408 -12.01 -17.89 -28.85
C GLU A 408 -10.87 -17.93 -29.88
N GLN A 409 -10.24 -16.77 -30.10
CA GLN A 409 -9.05 -16.71 -30.93
C GLN A 409 -8.16 -15.54 -30.55
N LEU A 410 -6.85 -15.78 -30.60
CA LEU A 410 -5.83 -14.75 -30.56
C LEU A 410 -5.46 -14.36 -31.99
N ALA A 411 -5.65 -13.11 -32.36
CA ALA A 411 -5.22 -12.55 -33.63
C ALA A 411 -4.07 -11.56 -33.43
N ILE A 412 -3.02 -11.71 -34.22
CA ILE A 412 -1.87 -10.79 -34.28
C ILE A 412 -1.79 -10.26 -35.71
N ASN A 413 -1.99 -8.96 -35.87
CA ASN A 413 -2.04 -8.30 -37.17
C ASN A 413 -1.01 -7.19 -37.23
N VAL A 414 -0.17 -7.20 -38.26
CA VAL A 414 0.72 -6.07 -38.57
C VAL A 414 0.16 -5.35 -39.79
N TYR A 415 0.03 -4.03 -39.71
CA TYR A 415 -0.48 -3.20 -40.80
C TYR A 415 0.59 -2.25 -41.32
N ASN A 416 0.55 -1.97 -42.61
CA ASN A 416 1.39 -0.96 -43.24
C ASN A 416 0.76 0.45 -43.15
N SER A 417 1.46 1.45 -43.69
CA SER A 417 1.05 2.86 -43.67
C SER A 417 -0.27 3.16 -44.38
N LYS A 418 -0.76 2.25 -45.22
CA LYS A 418 -2.06 2.34 -45.91
C LYS A 418 -3.18 1.63 -45.15
N GLY A 419 -2.89 1.06 -43.97
CA GLY A 419 -3.83 0.25 -43.19
C GLY A 419 -4.08 -1.16 -43.76
N ALA A 420 -3.32 -1.58 -44.78
CA ALA A 420 -3.42 -2.95 -45.29
C ALA A 420 -2.60 -3.90 -44.42
N SER A 421 -3.13 -5.10 -44.17
CA SER A 421 -2.43 -6.14 -43.42
C SER A 421 -1.17 -6.56 -44.17
N ALA A 422 -0.02 -6.39 -43.53
CA ALA A 422 1.27 -6.92 -43.95
C ALA A 422 1.47 -8.36 -43.44
N MET A 423 0.82 -8.69 -42.31
CA MET A 423 0.79 -10.02 -41.73
C MET A 423 -0.46 -10.16 -40.85
N SER A 424 -1.02 -11.36 -40.83
CA SER A 424 -2.12 -11.75 -39.96
C SER A 424 -1.88 -13.19 -39.50
N VAL A 425 -1.77 -13.39 -38.20
CA VAL A 425 -1.67 -14.69 -37.55
C VAL A 425 -2.88 -14.86 -36.65
N VAL A 426 -3.56 -15.99 -36.77
CA VAL A 426 -4.71 -16.34 -35.92
C VAL A 426 -4.42 -17.66 -35.25
N VAL A 427 -4.51 -17.68 -33.92
CA VAL A 427 -4.34 -18.86 -33.08
C VAL A 427 -5.70 -19.24 -32.51
N THR A 428 -6.19 -20.42 -32.88
CA THR A 428 -7.54 -20.93 -32.56
C THR A 428 -7.52 -22.11 -31.58
N GLY A 429 -6.36 -22.43 -31.00
CA GLY A 429 -6.21 -23.52 -30.04
C GLY A 429 -5.06 -23.26 -29.07
N ASN A 430 -4.94 -24.12 -28.06
CA ASN A 430 -3.91 -23.99 -27.04
C ASN A 430 -2.52 -24.13 -27.65
N GLN A 431 -1.66 -23.14 -27.45
CA GLN A 431 -0.30 -23.14 -27.97
C GLN A 431 0.67 -22.55 -26.95
N THR A 432 1.87 -23.11 -26.93
CA THR A 432 3.03 -22.52 -26.26
C THR A 432 4.17 -22.50 -27.25
N GLY A 433 4.81 -21.35 -27.40
CA GLY A 433 5.76 -21.13 -28.48
C GLY A 433 5.07 -20.90 -29.83
N GLY A 434 5.76 -20.18 -30.70
CA GLY A 434 5.23 -19.63 -31.95
C GLY A 434 5.58 -18.16 -32.04
N SER A 435 6.04 -17.73 -33.22
CA SER A 435 6.44 -16.34 -33.45
C SER A 435 5.86 -15.82 -34.74
N ALA A 436 5.54 -14.53 -34.74
CA ALA A 436 5.09 -13.82 -35.93
C ALA A 436 5.97 -12.60 -36.14
N GLU A 437 6.40 -12.37 -37.37
CA GLU A 437 7.23 -11.21 -37.70
C GLU A 437 6.77 -10.54 -38.99
N ALA A 438 6.80 -9.20 -39.02
CA ALA A 438 6.53 -8.43 -40.22
C ALA A 438 7.02 -6.99 -40.09
N MET A 439 7.13 -6.33 -41.26
CA MET A 439 7.38 -4.89 -41.36
C MET A 439 6.06 -4.13 -41.50
N GLY A 440 5.87 -3.09 -40.70
CA GLY A 440 4.65 -2.29 -40.75
C GLY A 440 4.75 -0.98 -39.98
N THR A 441 3.65 -0.24 -39.91
CA THR A 441 3.51 0.96 -39.09
C THR A 441 2.68 0.72 -37.84
N SER A 442 2.04 -0.45 -37.69
CA SER A 442 1.35 -0.82 -36.46
C SER A 442 1.26 -2.33 -36.28
N VAL A 443 1.16 -2.75 -35.02
CA VAL A 443 0.78 -4.11 -34.63
C VAL A 443 -0.45 -4.06 -33.73
N ASN A 444 -1.41 -4.94 -34.00
CA ASN A 444 -2.59 -5.18 -33.19
C ASN A 444 -2.55 -6.62 -32.66
N ILE A 445 -2.76 -6.77 -31.37
CA ILE A 445 -2.88 -8.05 -30.66
C ILE A 445 -4.28 -8.03 -30.05
N ASP A 446 -5.12 -8.91 -30.56
CA ASP A 446 -6.54 -8.97 -30.23
C ASP A 446 -6.90 -10.38 -29.77
N PHE A 447 -7.54 -10.48 -28.60
CA PHE A 447 -8.08 -11.73 -28.09
C PHE A 447 -9.58 -11.54 -27.97
N ASN A 448 -10.33 -12.19 -28.86
CA ASN A 448 -11.78 -12.11 -28.86
C ASN A 448 -12.37 -13.40 -28.30
N GLY A 449 -13.13 -13.23 -27.21
CA GLY A 449 -13.84 -14.28 -26.51
C GLY A 449 -15.06 -13.72 -25.82
N SER A 450 -16.23 -14.31 -26.06
CA SER A 450 -17.48 -13.77 -25.50
C SER A 450 -17.78 -14.31 -24.10
N HIS A 451 -17.30 -15.51 -23.75
CA HIS A 451 -17.75 -16.22 -22.53
C HIS A 451 -16.74 -17.24 -21.94
N GLY A 452 -15.50 -17.34 -22.42
CA GLY A 452 -14.55 -18.35 -21.96
C GLY A 452 -13.52 -17.86 -20.94
N HIS A 453 -12.82 -18.81 -20.32
CA HIS A 453 -11.65 -18.59 -19.46
C HIS A 453 -10.34 -18.61 -20.26
N GLY A 454 -10.39 -18.23 -21.55
CA GLY A 454 -9.19 -18.16 -22.38
C GLY A 454 -8.18 -17.18 -21.81
N GLU A 455 -6.90 -17.41 -22.06
CA GLU A 455 -5.84 -16.58 -21.53
C GLU A 455 -4.67 -16.52 -22.49
N ALA A 456 -4.02 -15.37 -22.58
CA ALA A 456 -2.85 -15.22 -23.44
C ALA A 456 -1.78 -14.34 -22.79
N LYS A 457 -0.52 -14.74 -23.01
CA LYS A 457 0.68 -13.99 -22.69
C LYS A 457 1.53 -13.90 -23.95
N ILE A 458 1.72 -12.68 -24.43
CA ILE A 458 2.45 -12.39 -25.67
C ILE A 458 3.62 -11.47 -25.34
N ARG A 459 4.81 -11.84 -25.80
CA ARG A 459 5.98 -10.95 -25.82
C ARG A 459 6.08 -10.28 -27.19
N TYR A 460 6.37 -8.99 -27.21
CA TYR A 460 6.71 -8.27 -28.44
C TYR A 460 8.11 -7.66 -28.37
N HIS A 461 8.75 -7.54 -29.52
CA HIS A 461 9.98 -6.83 -29.75
C HIS A 461 9.82 -6.01 -31.03
N ILE A 462 9.96 -4.70 -30.90
CA ILE A 462 9.91 -3.74 -31.99
C ILE A 462 11.31 -3.23 -32.20
N SER A 463 11.78 -3.19 -33.44
CA SER A 463 13.13 -2.71 -33.79
C SER A 463 13.08 -1.87 -35.07
N LYS A 464 14.07 -0.99 -35.23
CA LYS A 464 14.24 -0.22 -36.47
C LYS A 464 14.64 -1.18 -37.59
N VAL A 465 14.18 -0.89 -38.80
CA VAL A 465 14.58 -1.63 -39.99
C VAL A 465 16.06 -1.33 -40.24
N SER A 466 16.93 -2.32 -40.06
CA SER A 466 18.34 -2.15 -40.43
C SER A 466 18.46 -2.03 -41.95
N GLU A 467 19.28 -1.10 -42.44
CA GLU A 467 19.55 -0.94 -43.88
C GLU A 467 20.22 -2.20 -44.48
N HIS A 468 20.73 -3.13 -43.66
CA HIS A 468 21.43 -4.33 -44.09
C HIS A 468 20.56 -5.59 -44.30
N THR A 469 19.26 -5.56 -43.96
CA THR A 469 18.35 -6.73 -44.10
C THR A 469 17.53 -6.76 -45.39
N THR A 470 17.93 -6.03 -46.43
CA THR A 470 17.31 -6.11 -47.76
C THR A 470 17.78 -7.31 -48.61
N SER A 471 18.67 -8.18 -48.11
CA SER A 471 19.24 -9.28 -48.92
C SER A 471 18.86 -10.72 -48.53
N ILE A 472 18.10 -10.98 -47.47
CA ILE A 472 17.69 -12.36 -47.11
C ILE A 472 16.24 -12.39 -46.60
N PHE A 473 15.28 -11.98 -47.42
CA PHE A 473 13.89 -12.44 -47.28
C PHE A 473 13.76 -13.72 -48.12
N LEU A 474 14.26 -14.84 -47.60
CA LEU A 474 13.97 -16.16 -48.14
C LEU A 474 12.87 -16.77 -47.26
N VAL A 475 11.67 -16.74 -47.83
CA VAL A 475 10.42 -17.34 -47.35
C VAL A 475 10.68 -18.74 -46.75
N LEU A 476 10.56 -18.88 -45.42
CA LEU A 476 10.36 -20.16 -44.76
C LEU A 476 8.88 -20.28 -44.40
N LEU A 477 8.11 -20.72 -45.41
CA LEU A 477 6.73 -21.17 -45.28
C LEU A 477 6.73 -22.52 -44.55
N PHE A 478 6.38 -22.56 -43.26
CA PHE A 478 6.02 -23.82 -42.59
C PHE A 478 4.53 -24.09 -42.81
N PHE A 479 4.22 -25.08 -43.64
CA PHE A 479 2.92 -25.74 -43.65
C PHE A 479 2.82 -26.62 -42.39
N VAL A 480 1.85 -26.32 -41.52
CA VAL A 480 1.39 -27.29 -40.51
C VAL A 480 0.45 -28.25 -41.21
N ILE A 481 0.88 -29.51 -41.33
CA ILE A 481 0.02 -30.62 -41.74
C ILE A 481 -0.78 -31.06 -40.52
N SER A 482 -2.10 -30.90 -40.59
CA SER A 482 -3.04 -31.58 -39.68
C SER A 482 -2.94 -33.09 -39.90
N ILE A 483 -2.45 -33.82 -38.91
CA ILE A 483 -2.64 -35.28 -38.87
C ILE A 483 -3.89 -35.55 -38.03
N THR A 484 -4.95 -35.91 -38.72
CA THR A 484 -6.09 -36.65 -38.16
C THR A 484 -5.64 -38.07 -37.85
N GLN A 485 -5.66 -38.45 -36.57
CA GLN A 485 -6.17 -39.75 -36.13
C GLN A 485 -6.67 -39.67 -34.70
#